data_AF-A0A1I7J8M8-F1
#
_entry.id   AF-A0A1I7J8M8-F1
#
_cell.length_a   1.000
_cell.length_b   1.000
_cell.length_c   1.000
_cell.angle_alpha   90.00
_cell.angle_beta   90.00
_cell.angle_gamma   90.00
#
_symmetry.space_group_name_H-M   'P 1'
#
loop_
_entity.id
_entity.type
_entity.pdbx_description
1 polymer ?
#
loop_
_entity_poly.entity_id
_entity_poly.type
_entity_poly.pdbx_seq_one_letter_code
_entity_poly.pdbx_strand_id
1 'polypeptide(L)'
;MYAGMHPAHPAHPAHPDPDFETLDLPRIGMADGSDISPIIRRPRPRVSPLGSAVILRAVLAFLTFAVLGALAIPAMAQAEGLRLRGDVTARGDILTLADLVEGVPERLAARPLFRAPTLGATGTIQTRRILDAAAALGLANLETGGRLQIAVQRAARRLGPPEIEAALKRGLETSYGLDPRSVTIRFDGDGPTLLAPVDLEGQAAALDVTYDLRSRRVAGLVSLGERQASLRVSGVVVELREVAVLTRTLNRGEPVKEGDVVAERRPRETIASDAQGSATAVIGEVAQNTLTVGTVLRMTDTAPPELVARGENVTIVYETPNVSLSMRGLSNDSGRMGAVVNVVNVASKKILQATVIGPGRVSVSPSPAAQQAAGAAPVQATASLR
;
A
#
# COMPACT_ATOMS: atom_id res chain seq x y z
N MET A 1 -36.89 -26.20 20.81
CA MET A 1 -37.54 -27.41 21.36
C MET A 1 -37.00 -28.61 20.61
N TYR A 2 -36.67 -29.70 21.33
CA TYR A 2 -36.37 -31.07 20.89
C TYR A 2 -35.43 -31.28 19.66
N ALA A 3 -34.23 -31.86 19.72
CA ALA A 3 -33.60 -32.94 20.51
C ALA A 3 -33.70 -34.36 19.90
N GLY A 4 -32.55 -35.05 19.89
CA GLY A 4 -32.41 -36.52 19.78
C GLY A 4 -31.97 -37.04 18.40
N MET A 5 -31.19 -38.14 18.27
CA MET A 5 -30.57 -39.01 19.28
C MET A 5 -29.49 -39.90 18.59
N HIS A 6 -28.41 -40.29 19.30
CA HIS A 6 -27.55 -41.46 18.95
C HIS A 6 -28.31 -42.80 19.18
N PRO A 7 -27.98 -43.95 18.53
CA PRO A 7 -26.78 -44.81 18.75
C PRO A 7 -26.09 -45.27 17.42
N ALA A 8 -24.85 -45.77 17.32
CA ALA A 8 -24.05 -46.85 17.97
C ALA A 8 -24.19 -48.27 17.33
N HIS A 9 -23.03 -48.83 16.91
CA HIS A 9 -22.56 -50.20 16.54
C HIS A 9 -23.55 -51.40 16.38
N PRO A 10 -23.25 -52.41 15.50
CA PRO A 10 -22.24 -53.44 15.81
C PRO A 10 -21.43 -54.00 14.60
N ALA A 11 -20.80 -55.19 14.74
CA ALA A 11 -19.70 -55.70 13.91
C ALA A 11 -19.91 -57.11 13.27
N HIS A 12 -19.04 -57.44 12.27
CA HIS A 12 -18.78 -58.77 11.67
C HIS A 12 -19.93 -59.43 10.85
N PRO A 13 -19.72 -60.47 9.98
CA PRO A 13 -18.81 -61.63 10.12
C PRO A 13 -17.98 -62.01 8.85
N ALA A 14 -17.57 -63.29 8.73
CA ALA A 14 -16.62 -63.85 7.74
C ALA A 14 -17.19 -65.04 6.91
N HIS A 15 -16.45 -65.45 5.85
CA HIS A 15 -16.63 -66.67 5.00
C HIS A 15 -17.93 -66.75 4.17
N PRO A 16 -18.10 -67.68 3.17
CA PRO A 16 -17.49 -69.02 3.00
C PRO A 16 -16.89 -69.38 1.61
N ASP A 17 -16.24 -70.55 1.52
CA ASP A 17 -16.04 -71.33 0.27
C ASP A 17 -17.36 -72.02 -0.18
N PRO A 18 -17.46 -72.59 -1.40
CA PRO A 18 -17.34 -74.07 -1.49
C PRO A 18 -16.79 -74.68 -2.83
N ASP A 19 -15.90 -75.66 -2.68
CA ASP A 19 -15.90 -77.07 -3.19
C ASP A 19 -16.39 -77.54 -4.59
N PHE A 20 -15.86 -78.73 -4.97
CA PHE A 20 -16.20 -79.67 -6.07
C PHE A 20 -15.67 -79.32 -7.48
N GLU A 21 -15.29 -80.22 -8.41
CA GLU A 21 -15.13 -81.70 -8.51
C GLU A 21 -14.11 -82.00 -9.67
N THR A 22 -13.46 -83.16 -9.89
CA THR A 22 -13.33 -84.46 -9.20
C THR A 22 -12.01 -85.18 -9.58
N LEU A 23 -11.88 -86.48 -9.25
CA LEU A 23 -10.75 -87.41 -9.50
C LEU A 23 -10.41 -87.72 -10.98
N ASP A 24 -9.13 -88.04 -11.26
CA ASP A 24 -8.81 -89.27 -12.00
C ASP A 24 -7.40 -89.85 -11.63
N LEU A 25 -7.27 -91.19 -11.65
CA LEU A 25 -6.10 -91.99 -11.26
C LEU A 25 -5.95 -93.16 -12.26
N PRO A 26 -4.88 -93.99 -12.23
CA PRO A 26 -3.47 -93.75 -11.95
C PRO A 26 -2.60 -94.26 -13.14
N ARG A 27 -1.26 -94.30 -12.99
CA ARG A 27 -0.50 -95.48 -13.48
C ARG A 27 0.83 -95.67 -12.76
N ILE A 28 1.02 -96.90 -12.27
CA ILE A 28 2.20 -97.37 -11.56
C ILE A 28 3.24 -97.86 -12.58
N GLY A 29 4.50 -97.49 -12.40
CA GLY A 29 5.65 -98.12 -13.07
C GLY A 29 6.62 -98.64 -12.02
N MET A 30 6.87 -99.96 -12.00
CA MET A 30 7.89 -100.59 -11.16
C MET A 30 9.24 -100.65 -11.90
N ALA A 31 10.31 -100.32 -11.19
CA ALA A 31 11.66 -100.90 -11.24
C ALA A 31 12.40 -100.33 -10.01
N ASP A 32 12.56 -101.04 -8.90
CA ASP A 32 13.40 -102.23 -8.65
C ASP A 32 14.90 -101.89 -8.49
N GLY A 33 15.59 -102.63 -7.61
CA GLY A 33 17.05 -102.67 -7.53
C GLY A 33 17.75 -101.57 -6.73
N SER A 34 17.98 -101.85 -5.43
CA SER A 34 19.18 -101.47 -4.66
C SER A 34 19.77 -100.05 -4.78
N ASP A 35 19.69 -99.27 -3.68
CA ASP A 35 20.93 -98.68 -3.15
C ASP A 35 20.86 -98.49 -1.62
N ILE A 36 21.84 -99.04 -0.90
CA ILE A 36 22.00 -98.90 0.55
C ILE A 36 23.27 -98.08 0.78
N SER A 37 23.11 -96.80 1.07
CA SER A 37 24.24 -95.90 1.36
C SER A 37 24.15 -95.29 2.78
N PRO A 38 25.26 -95.20 3.53
CA PRO A 38 25.22 -95.14 5.00
C PRO A 38 25.09 -93.72 5.59
N ILE A 39 24.62 -93.66 6.84
CA ILE A 39 24.55 -92.44 7.65
C ILE A 39 25.97 -91.99 8.07
N ILE A 40 26.55 -91.07 7.30
CA ILE A 40 27.86 -90.46 7.60
C ILE A 40 27.68 -89.29 8.59
N ARG A 41 28.18 -89.45 9.83
CA ARG A 41 28.27 -88.35 10.80
C ARG A 41 29.33 -87.34 10.35
N ARG A 42 28.91 -86.13 9.94
CA ARG A 42 29.83 -85.03 9.60
C ARG A 42 30.40 -84.36 10.86
N PRO A 43 31.72 -84.17 11.01
CA PRO A 43 32.30 -83.39 12.10
C PRO A 43 32.06 -81.88 11.90
N ARG A 44 31.98 -81.12 13.00
CA ARG A 44 31.82 -79.65 12.96
C ARG A 44 33.08 -78.98 12.36
N PRO A 45 32.95 -78.03 11.42
CA PRO A 45 34.10 -77.32 10.88
C PRO A 45 34.73 -76.39 11.93
N ARG A 46 36.06 -76.40 12.04
CA ARG A 46 36.82 -75.37 12.76
C ARG A 46 36.96 -74.14 11.87
N VAL A 47 36.59 -72.96 12.37
CA VAL A 47 36.77 -71.69 11.66
C VAL A 47 38.17 -71.16 11.95
N SER A 48 38.97 -70.93 10.91
CA SER A 48 40.26 -70.23 10.99
C SER A 48 40.04 -68.72 10.83
N PRO A 49 40.64 -67.85 11.67
CA PRO A 49 40.56 -66.41 11.45
C PRO A 49 41.32 -66.01 10.18
N LEU A 50 40.76 -65.09 9.40
CA LEU A 50 41.36 -64.57 8.17
C LEU A 50 42.71 -63.90 8.47
N GLY A 51 43.76 -64.33 7.77
CA GLY A 51 45.09 -63.74 7.90
C GLY A 51 45.11 -62.28 7.42
N SER A 52 45.80 -61.42 8.17
CA SER A 52 45.88 -59.96 7.94
C SER A 52 46.29 -59.57 6.51
N ALA A 53 47.09 -60.39 5.83
CA ALA A 53 47.49 -60.19 4.43
C ALA A 53 46.32 -60.22 3.43
N VAL A 54 45.25 -60.96 3.71
CA VAL A 54 44.04 -61.01 2.87
C VAL A 54 43.24 -59.71 3.03
N ILE A 55 43.10 -59.25 4.28
CA ILE A 55 42.41 -57.98 4.60
C ILE A 55 43.16 -56.81 3.96
N LEU A 56 44.49 -56.77 4.08
CA LEU A 56 45.30 -55.70 3.49
C LEU A 56 45.16 -55.64 1.95
N ARG A 57 45.16 -56.79 1.27
CA ARG A 57 44.96 -56.85 -0.19
C ARG A 57 43.55 -56.43 -0.61
N ALA A 58 42.52 -56.82 0.14
CA ALA A 58 41.14 -56.39 -0.11
C ALA A 58 40.97 -54.86 0.06
N VAL A 59 41.55 -54.30 1.12
CA VAL A 59 41.55 -52.84 1.37
C VAL A 59 42.31 -52.09 0.27
N LEU A 60 43.45 -52.61 -0.20
CA LEU A 60 44.24 -51.96 -1.25
C LEU A 60 43.55 -52.03 -2.62
N ALA A 61 42.87 -53.14 -2.93
CA ALA A 61 42.02 -53.27 -4.12
C ALA A 61 40.78 -52.36 -4.07
N PHE A 62 40.16 -52.20 -2.90
CA PHE A 62 39.06 -51.27 -2.71
C PHE A 62 39.51 -49.81 -2.85
N LEU A 63 40.68 -49.45 -2.30
CA LEU A 63 41.28 -48.13 -2.45
C LEU A 63 41.64 -47.81 -3.91
N THR A 64 42.23 -48.75 -4.65
CA THR A 64 42.53 -48.51 -6.07
C THR A 64 41.27 -48.41 -6.91
N PHE A 65 40.23 -49.21 -6.65
CA PHE A 65 38.92 -49.05 -7.31
C PHE A 65 38.24 -47.73 -6.96
N ALA A 66 38.30 -47.29 -5.69
CA ALA A 66 37.76 -46.00 -5.25
C ALA A 66 38.51 -44.81 -5.87
N VAL A 67 39.84 -44.88 -5.99
CA VAL A 67 40.65 -43.85 -6.67
C VAL A 67 40.39 -43.83 -8.17
N LEU A 68 40.24 -44.99 -8.83
CA LEU A 68 39.91 -45.08 -10.25
C LEU A 68 38.48 -44.53 -10.51
N GLY A 69 37.53 -44.84 -9.62
CA GLY A 69 36.19 -44.25 -9.63
C GLY A 69 36.24 -42.74 -9.45
N ALA A 70 36.97 -42.23 -8.46
CA ALA A 70 37.13 -40.79 -8.21
C ALA A 70 37.73 -40.03 -9.40
N LEU A 71 38.66 -40.65 -10.14
CA LEU A 71 39.24 -40.11 -11.37
C LEU A 71 38.32 -40.20 -12.60
N ALA A 72 37.35 -41.12 -12.61
CA ALA A 72 36.39 -41.27 -13.71
C ALA A 72 35.15 -40.36 -13.57
N ILE A 73 34.75 -39.99 -12.35
CA ILE A 73 33.64 -39.05 -12.09
C ILE A 73 33.72 -37.74 -12.90
N PRO A 74 34.86 -37.00 -12.95
CA PRO A 74 34.92 -35.73 -13.70
C PRO A 74 34.74 -35.89 -15.21
N ALA A 75 34.99 -37.07 -15.79
CA ALA A 75 34.77 -37.33 -17.21
C ALA A 75 33.28 -37.52 -17.56
N MET A 76 32.48 -38.07 -16.64
CA MET A 76 31.03 -38.20 -16.82
C MET A 76 30.26 -36.91 -16.48
N ALA A 77 30.87 -36.00 -15.71
CA ALA A 77 30.29 -34.70 -15.37
C ALA A 77 30.34 -33.67 -16.51
N GLN A 78 31.11 -33.91 -17.59
CA GLN A 78 31.28 -32.95 -18.71
C GLN A 78 30.23 -33.09 -19.83
N ALA A 79 29.20 -33.93 -19.65
CA ALA A 79 28.08 -34.05 -20.58
C ALA A 79 26.91 -33.10 -20.24
N GLU A 80 27.19 -31.81 -20.02
CA GLU A 80 26.16 -30.76 -20.05
C GLU A 80 25.71 -30.56 -21.51
N GLY A 81 24.79 -31.43 -21.95
CA GLY A 81 24.21 -31.36 -23.28
C GLY A 81 23.47 -30.04 -23.51
N LEU A 82 23.71 -29.40 -24.65
CA LEU A 82 22.99 -28.18 -25.03
C LEU A 82 21.49 -28.49 -25.11
N ARG A 83 20.68 -27.72 -24.38
CA ARG A 83 19.23 -27.99 -24.23
C ARG A 83 18.40 -26.78 -24.58
N LEU A 84 17.36 -26.99 -25.37
CA LEU A 84 16.42 -25.94 -25.72
C LEU A 84 15.50 -25.64 -24.53
N ARG A 85 15.42 -24.37 -24.11
CA ARG A 85 14.52 -23.92 -23.05
C ARG A 85 13.05 -24.09 -23.47
N GLY A 86 12.16 -24.09 -22.48
CA GLY A 86 10.69 -24.12 -22.68
C GLY A 86 10.17 -22.75 -23.10
N ASP A 87 9.03 -22.33 -22.56
CA ASP A 87 8.57 -20.95 -22.74
C ASP A 87 9.54 -19.96 -22.09
N VAL A 88 9.87 -18.88 -22.81
CA VAL A 88 10.93 -17.93 -22.42
C VAL A 88 10.34 -16.56 -22.15
N THR A 89 10.69 -15.98 -20.99
CA THR A 89 10.39 -14.58 -20.70
C THR A 89 11.53 -13.69 -21.19
N ALA A 90 11.28 -12.89 -22.22
CA ALA A 90 12.24 -11.91 -22.73
C ALA A 90 12.42 -10.76 -21.73
N ARG A 91 13.68 -10.41 -21.43
CA ARG A 91 14.05 -9.23 -20.64
C ARG A 91 14.18 -7.99 -21.57
N GLY A 92 15.20 -8.00 -22.43
CA GLY A 92 15.47 -6.91 -23.38
C GLY A 92 14.71 -6.98 -24.71
N ASP A 93 15.07 -6.08 -25.64
CA ASP A 93 14.57 -6.04 -27.03
C ASP A 93 15.10 -7.19 -27.91
N ILE A 94 16.14 -7.88 -27.46
CA ILE A 94 16.89 -8.88 -28.21
C ILE A 94 17.01 -10.14 -27.35
N LEU A 95 16.72 -11.29 -27.94
CA LEU A 95 16.92 -12.60 -27.36
C LEU A 95 18.32 -13.08 -27.68
N THR A 96 19.07 -13.42 -26.65
CA THR A 96 20.40 -14.00 -26.76
C THR A 96 20.32 -15.53 -26.84
N LEU A 97 21.44 -16.16 -27.23
CA LEU A 97 21.55 -17.61 -27.23
C LEU A 97 21.32 -18.21 -25.83
N ALA A 98 21.78 -17.56 -24.76
CA ALA A 98 21.57 -18.02 -23.37
C ALA A 98 20.10 -17.93 -22.90
N ASP A 99 19.30 -17.04 -23.48
CA ASP A 99 17.86 -16.94 -23.17
C ASP A 99 17.06 -18.12 -23.76
N LEU A 100 17.54 -18.72 -24.86
CA LEU A 100 16.86 -19.79 -25.59
C LEU A 100 17.45 -21.18 -25.35
N VAL A 101 18.73 -21.26 -24.97
CA VAL A 101 19.49 -22.51 -24.83
C VAL A 101 20.20 -22.55 -23.47
N GLU A 102 20.20 -23.73 -22.85
CA GLU A 102 20.89 -24.09 -21.62
C GLU A 102 22.17 -24.90 -21.95
N GLY A 103 23.21 -24.79 -21.11
CA GLY A 103 24.54 -25.37 -21.40
C GLY A 103 25.41 -24.56 -22.38
N VAL A 104 25.02 -23.31 -22.70
CA VAL A 104 25.74 -22.46 -23.66
C VAL A 104 27.10 -22.02 -23.11
N PRO A 105 28.21 -22.15 -23.86
CA PRO A 105 29.51 -21.62 -23.44
C PRO A 105 29.47 -20.11 -23.24
N GLU A 106 30.05 -19.60 -22.14
CA GLU A 106 30.00 -18.17 -21.76
C GLU A 106 30.37 -17.20 -22.90
N ARG A 107 31.36 -17.57 -23.74
CA ARG A 107 31.80 -16.80 -24.92
C ARG A 107 30.70 -16.56 -25.96
N LEU A 108 29.69 -17.43 -26.04
CA LEU A 108 28.57 -17.34 -26.98
C LEU A 108 27.24 -16.95 -26.28
N ALA A 109 27.19 -16.96 -24.94
CA ALA A 109 25.98 -16.72 -24.16
C ALA A 109 25.28 -15.39 -24.54
N ALA A 110 26.04 -14.29 -24.61
CA ALA A 110 25.54 -12.96 -24.94
C ALA A 110 25.30 -12.71 -26.45
N ARG A 111 25.42 -13.73 -27.31
CA ARG A 111 25.27 -13.54 -28.76
C ARG A 111 23.79 -13.29 -29.12
N PRO A 112 23.44 -12.18 -29.81
CA PRO A 112 22.07 -11.90 -30.20
C PRO A 112 21.62 -12.83 -31.35
N LEU A 113 20.40 -13.36 -31.26
CA LEU A 113 19.82 -14.25 -32.27
C LEU A 113 18.54 -13.69 -32.90
N PHE A 114 17.57 -13.29 -32.08
CA PHE A 114 16.25 -12.86 -32.51
C PHE A 114 15.83 -11.56 -31.80
N ARG A 115 14.90 -10.80 -32.39
CA ARG A 115 14.23 -9.71 -31.66
C ARG A 115 13.11 -10.26 -30.78
N ALA A 116 12.97 -9.72 -29.58
CA ALA A 116 11.85 -9.99 -28.70
C ALA A 116 10.55 -9.37 -29.25
N PRO A 117 9.37 -9.88 -28.86
CA PRO A 117 8.10 -9.22 -29.16
C PRO A 117 7.98 -7.87 -28.43
N THR A 118 6.91 -7.12 -28.74
CA THR A 118 6.58 -5.87 -28.05
C THR A 118 6.31 -6.10 -26.57
N LEU A 119 6.53 -5.07 -25.74
CA LEU A 119 6.26 -5.11 -24.30
C LEU A 119 4.81 -5.53 -24.01
N GLY A 120 4.63 -6.58 -23.21
CA GLY A 120 3.32 -7.15 -22.86
C GLY A 120 2.75 -8.15 -23.87
N ALA A 121 3.43 -8.40 -25.00
CA ALA A 121 2.99 -9.35 -26.03
C ALA A 121 3.73 -10.69 -25.95
N THR A 122 3.12 -11.70 -26.59
CA THR A 122 3.69 -13.04 -26.78
C THR A 122 3.91 -13.29 -28.26
N GLY A 123 5.13 -13.67 -28.64
CA GLY A 123 5.48 -14.15 -29.98
C GLY A 123 5.81 -15.64 -29.94
N THR A 124 5.92 -16.27 -31.11
CA THR A 124 6.37 -17.67 -31.23
C THR A 124 7.59 -17.77 -32.12
N ILE A 125 8.52 -18.67 -31.76
CA ILE A 125 9.72 -18.96 -32.55
C ILE A 125 9.73 -20.46 -32.85
N GLN A 126 9.80 -20.82 -34.13
CA GLN A 126 9.91 -22.22 -34.55
C GLN A 126 11.29 -22.78 -34.20
N THR A 127 11.32 -23.99 -33.61
CA THR A 127 12.55 -24.66 -33.16
C THR A 127 13.57 -24.81 -34.29
N ARG A 128 13.11 -25.08 -35.52
CA ARG A 128 13.97 -25.15 -36.71
C ARG A 128 14.83 -23.90 -36.89
N ARG A 129 14.25 -22.70 -36.74
CA ARG A 129 15.00 -21.44 -36.88
C ARG A 129 16.04 -21.25 -35.78
N ILE A 130 15.77 -21.76 -34.58
CA ILE A 130 16.72 -21.74 -33.44
C ILE A 130 17.88 -22.71 -33.72
N LEU A 131 17.59 -23.91 -34.23
CA LEU A 131 18.61 -24.87 -34.67
C LEU A 131 19.48 -24.31 -35.79
N ASP A 132 18.88 -23.72 -36.84
CA ASP A 132 19.62 -23.09 -37.95
C ASP A 132 20.55 -21.97 -37.44
N ALA A 133 20.07 -21.16 -36.49
CA ALA A 133 20.83 -20.07 -35.89
C ALA A 133 21.94 -20.55 -34.93
N ALA A 134 21.71 -21.64 -34.18
CA ALA A 134 22.71 -22.26 -33.31
C ALA A 134 23.80 -22.99 -34.11
N ALA A 135 23.42 -23.70 -35.19
CA ALA A 135 24.35 -24.35 -36.10
C ALA A 135 25.30 -23.35 -36.78
N ALA A 136 24.79 -22.16 -37.15
CA ALA A 136 25.61 -21.05 -37.65
C ALA A 136 26.65 -20.52 -36.64
N LEU A 137 26.51 -20.83 -35.34
CA LEU A 137 27.47 -20.54 -34.28
C LEU A 137 28.33 -21.76 -33.90
N GLY A 138 28.26 -22.86 -34.66
CA GLY A 138 29.02 -24.09 -34.40
C GLY A 138 28.39 -25.06 -33.40
N LEU A 139 27.12 -24.85 -33.03
CA LEU A 139 26.42 -25.62 -31.99
C LEU A 139 25.47 -26.64 -32.63
N ALA A 140 25.98 -27.83 -32.96
CA ALA A 140 25.25 -28.86 -33.71
C ALA A 140 24.39 -29.81 -32.84
N ASN A 141 24.71 -29.98 -31.56
CA ASN A 141 24.11 -31.00 -30.68
C ASN A 141 23.11 -30.37 -29.69
N LEU A 142 22.04 -29.75 -30.20
CA LEU A 142 20.99 -29.12 -29.39
C LEU A 142 19.79 -30.07 -29.18
N GLU A 143 19.58 -30.53 -27.95
CA GLU A 143 18.42 -31.32 -27.55
C GLU A 143 17.16 -30.43 -27.50
N THR A 144 16.19 -30.68 -28.38
CA THR A 144 14.96 -29.87 -28.51
C THR A 144 13.81 -30.32 -27.61
N GLY A 145 13.92 -31.50 -26.99
CA GLY A 145 12.84 -32.10 -26.18
C GLY A 145 11.55 -32.37 -26.96
N GLY A 146 11.61 -32.51 -28.29
CA GLY A 146 10.44 -32.73 -29.15
C GLY A 146 9.59 -31.48 -29.43
N ARG A 147 10.02 -30.29 -28.99
CA ARG A 147 9.27 -29.03 -29.20
C ARG A 147 9.40 -28.56 -30.64
N LEU A 148 8.27 -28.28 -31.30
CA LEU A 148 8.24 -27.69 -32.66
C LEU A 148 8.38 -26.15 -32.66
N GLN A 149 7.97 -25.51 -31.57
CA GLN A 149 8.03 -24.07 -31.36
C GLN A 149 8.15 -23.74 -29.86
N ILE A 150 8.59 -22.52 -29.58
CA ILE A 150 8.66 -21.90 -28.25
C ILE A 150 7.75 -20.66 -28.24
N ALA A 151 6.98 -20.44 -27.17
CA ALA A 151 6.39 -19.14 -26.91
C ALA A 151 7.41 -18.25 -26.18
N VAL A 152 7.60 -17.04 -26.70
CA VAL A 152 8.39 -15.99 -26.04
C VAL A 152 7.43 -14.90 -25.60
N GLN A 153 7.30 -14.71 -24.30
CA GLN A 153 6.53 -13.61 -23.71
C GLN A 153 7.48 -12.50 -23.29
N ARG A 154 7.14 -11.24 -23.57
CA ARG A 154 7.88 -10.11 -22.98
C ARG A 154 7.05 -9.49 -21.86
N ALA A 155 7.44 -9.77 -20.62
CA ALA A 155 6.76 -9.21 -19.45
C ALA A 155 6.88 -7.68 -19.45
N ALA A 156 5.82 -7.00 -19.01
CA ALA A 156 5.81 -5.54 -18.92
C ALA A 156 5.06 -5.06 -17.67
N ARG A 157 5.66 -4.12 -16.94
CA ARG A 157 4.99 -3.31 -15.92
C ARG A 157 4.13 -2.26 -16.62
N ARG A 158 2.90 -2.08 -16.14
CA ARG A 158 2.01 -1.01 -16.61
C ARG A 158 2.01 0.10 -15.57
N LEU A 159 2.37 1.32 -15.98
CA LEU A 159 2.16 2.51 -15.16
C LEU A 159 0.90 3.22 -15.63
N GLY A 160 -0.08 3.30 -14.73
CA GLY A 160 -1.38 3.94 -15.01
C GLY A 160 -1.41 5.42 -14.67
N PRO A 161 -2.56 6.09 -14.88
CA PRO A 161 -2.74 7.51 -14.60
C PRO A 161 -2.27 8.00 -13.22
N PRO A 162 -2.52 7.31 -12.07
CA PRO A 162 -2.09 7.83 -10.77
C PRO A 162 -0.55 7.81 -10.57
N GLU A 163 0.15 6.82 -11.13
CA GLU A 163 1.63 6.78 -11.07
C GLU A 163 2.25 7.88 -11.95
N ILE A 164 1.64 8.13 -13.12
CA ILE A 164 2.02 9.19 -14.06
C ILE A 164 1.70 10.58 -13.48
N GLU A 165 0.56 10.76 -12.82
CA GLU A 165 0.21 11.99 -12.09
C GLU A 165 1.21 12.24 -10.95
N ALA A 166 1.57 11.22 -10.17
CA ALA A 166 2.58 11.33 -9.11
C ALA A 166 3.98 11.65 -9.66
N ALA A 167 4.32 11.21 -10.87
CA ALA A 167 5.55 11.62 -11.56
C ALA A 167 5.50 13.09 -12.00
N LEU A 168 4.40 13.54 -12.64
CA LEU A 168 4.25 14.95 -13.05
C LEU A 168 4.21 15.91 -11.86
N LYS A 169 3.52 15.56 -10.77
CA LYS A 169 3.45 16.40 -9.56
C LYS A 169 4.83 16.68 -8.97
N ARG A 170 5.68 15.66 -8.86
CA ARG A 170 7.08 15.83 -8.41
C ARG A 170 7.93 16.64 -9.39
N GLY A 171 7.66 16.53 -10.69
CA GLY A 171 8.24 17.41 -11.70
C GLY A 171 7.81 18.87 -11.54
N LEU A 172 6.52 19.12 -11.31
CA LEU A 172 5.97 20.46 -11.04
C LEU A 172 6.49 21.06 -9.72
N GLU A 173 6.62 20.25 -8.67
CA GLU A 173 7.24 20.63 -7.40
C GLU A 173 8.70 21.06 -7.61
N THR A 174 9.49 20.23 -8.29
CA THR A 174 10.92 20.50 -8.55
C THR A 174 11.13 21.72 -9.46
N SER A 175 10.31 21.88 -10.50
CA SER A 175 10.51 22.92 -11.52
C SER A 175 9.79 24.25 -11.23
N TYR A 176 8.69 24.23 -10.48
CA TYR A 176 7.83 25.41 -10.25
C TYR A 176 7.46 25.64 -8.78
N GLY A 177 7.90 24.79 -7.84
CA GLY A 177 7.61 24.95 -6.40
C GLY A 177 6.16 24.68 -6.00
N LEU A 178 5.38 23.97 -6.83
CA LEU A 178 3.99 23.63 -6.56
C LEU A 178 3.88 22.44 -5.60
N ASP A 179 3.18 22.59 -4.47
CA ASP A 179 2.94 21.48 -3.52
C ASP A 179 2.09 20.37 -4.19
N PRO A 180 2.59 19.12 -4.32
CA PRO A 180 1.85 17.98 -4.87
C PRO A 180 0.49 17.72 -4.25
N ARG A 181 0.25 18.15 -3.01
CA ARG A 181 -1.00 17.98 -2.26
C ARG A 181 -2.05 19.04 -2.59
N SER A 182 -1.61 20.19 -3.09
CA SER A 182 -2.43 21.35 -3.49
C SER A 182 -2.95 21.27 -4.92
N VAL A 183 -2.55 20.26 -5.69
CA VAL A 183 -2.93 20.12 -7.11
C VAL A 183 -3.36 18.69 -7.45
N THR A 184 -4.19 18.57 -8.48
CA THR A 184 -4.40 17.33 -9.24
C THR A 184 -4.28 17.60 -10.73
N ILE A 185 -3.97 16.59 -11.53
CA ILE A 185 -3.76 16.74 -12.97
C ILE A 185 -4.83 15.95 -13.71
N ARG A 186 -5.71 16.67 -14.42
CA ARG A 186 -6.66 16.07 -15.34
C ARG A 186 -6.00 15.93 -16.70
N PHE A 187 -5.64 14.71 -17.07
CA PHE A 187 -5.06 14.40 -18.38
C PHE A 187 -6.04 14.66 -19.53
N ASP A 188 -5.50 14.98 -20.70
CA ASP A 188 -6.29 15.01 -21.94
C ASP A 188 -6.54 13.56 -22.44
N GLY A 189 -7.78 13.19 -22.76
CA GLY A 189 -8.13 11.88 -23.34
C GLY A 189 -8.37 10.73 -22.33
N ASP A 190 -8.17 9.50 -22.78
CA ASP A 190 -8.65 8.25 -22.13
C ASP A 190 -7.73 7.72 -21.01
N GLY A 191 -6.93 8.60 -20.40
CA GLY A 191 -5.97 8.26 -19.34
C GLY A 191 -4.64 7.67 -19.87
N PRO A 192 -3.49 8.29 -19.60
CA PRO A 192 -2.21 7.79 -20.10
C PRO A 192 -1.84 6.46 -19.43
N THR A 193 -1.29 5.53 -20.21
CA THR A 193 -0.70 4.28 -19.73
C THR A 193 0.67 4.08 -20.37
N LEU A 194 1.72 3.94 -19.54
CA LEU A 194 3.08 3.64 -20.00
C LEU A 194 3.39 2.16 -19.74
N LEU A 195 3.82 1.44 -20.77
CA LEU A 195 4.35 0.08 -20.64
C LEU A 195 5.88 0.15 -20.52
N ALA A 196 6.44 -0.49 -19.50
CA ALA A 196 7.86 -0.56 -19.26
C ALA A 196 8.33 -2.02 -19.06
N PRO A 197 9.59 -2.37 -19.38
CA PRO A 197 10.18 -3.64 -18.99
C PRO A 197 10.15 -3.84 -17.46
N VAL A 198 10.03 -5.08 -17.00
CA VAL A 198 9.89 -5.42 -15.56
C VAL A 198 11.23 -5.32 -14.81
N ASP A 199 12.33 -5.47 -15.53
CA ASP A 199 13.71 -5.29 -15.09
C ASP A 199 14.10 -3.81 -14.84
N LEU A 200 13.23 -2.85 -15.18
CA LEU A 200 13.46 -1.44 -14.86
C LEU A 200 13.03 -1.13 -13.42
N GLU A 201 13.98 -1.29 -12.51
CA GLU A 201 13.85 -0.79 -11.14
C GLU A 201 13.88 0.75 -11.12
N GLY A 202 13.02 1.34 -10.29
CA GLY A 202 12.92 2.78 -10.11
C GLY A 202 11.49 3.30 -10.05
N GLN A 203 11.40 4.61 -9.84
CA GLN A 203 10.16 5.37 -9.93
C GLN A 203 10.14 6.15 -11.24
N ALA A 204 8.97 6.29 -11.87
CA ALA A 204 8.85 7.13 -13.05
C ALA A 204 9.14 8.60 -12.68
N ALA A 205 9.87 9.29 -13.55
CA ALA A 205 10.21 10.69 -13.44
C ALA A 205 9.59 11.48 -14.60
N ALA A 206 9.16 12.71 -14.33
CA ALA A 206 8.70 13.62 -15.37
C ALA A 206 9.86 14.52 -15.81
N LEU A 207 10.21 14.44 -17.09
CA LEU A 207 11.23 15.24 -17.75
C LEU A 207 10.56 16.32 -18.62
N ASP A 208 11.30 17.39 -18.89
CA ASP A 208 10.90 18.49 -19.78
C ASP A 208 9.51 19.07 -19.44
N VAL A 209 9.20 19.15 -18.14
CA VAL A 209 7.88 19.57 -17.63
C VAL A 209 7.66 21.06 -17.91
N THR A 210 6.66 21.35 -18.74
CA THR A 210 6.23 22.69 -19.10
C THR A 210 4.88 22.97 -18.46
N TYR A 211 4.78 24.08 -17.72
CA TYR A 211 3.54 24.54 -17.10
C TYR A 211 3.22 25.99 -17.49
N ASP A 212 2.01 26.22 -17.99
CA ASP A 212 1.47 27.55 -18.31
C ASP A 212 0.48 27.97 -17.22
N LEU A 213 0.84 29.01 -16.46
CA LEU A 213 0.04 29.58 -15.37
C LEU A 213 -1.30 30.19 -15.80
N ARG A 214 -1.41 30.69 -17.05
CA ARG A 214 -2.62 31.36 -17.55
C ARG A 214 -3.64 30.36 -18.07
N SER A 215 -3.20 29.31 -18.76
CA SER A 215 -4.08 28.26 -19.28
C SER A 215 -4.20 27.04 -18.35
N ARG A 216 -3.42 27.03 -17.25
CA ARG A 216 -3.22 25.89 -16.34
C ARG A 216 -2.79 24.59 -17.03
N ARG A 217 -2.31 24.66 -18.27
CA ARG A 217 -1.89 23.47 -19.02
C ARG A 217 -0.52 23.00 -18.56
N VAL A 218 -0.39 21.69 -18.39
CA VAL A 218 0.87 21.00 -18.15
C VAL A 218 1.13 20.02 -19.29
N ALA A 219 2.38 19.95 -19.73
CA ALA A 219 2.88 18.91 -20.62
C ALA A 219 4.23 18.42 -20.10
N GLY A 220 4.54 17.14 -20.29
CA GLY A 220 5.81 16.57 -19.88
C GLY A 220 6.06 15.20 -20.51
N LEU A 221 7.30 14.74 -20.42
CA LEU A 221 7.71 13.40 -20.85
C LEU A 221 7.94 12.55 -19.60
N VAL A 222 7.02 11.62 -19.32
CA VAL A 222 7.21 10.64 -18.24
C VAL A 222 8.12 9.53 -18.74
N SER A 223 9.14 9.22 -17.94
CA SER A 223 10.24 8.31 -18.28
C SER A 223 10.51 7.34 -17.12
N LEU A 224 10.82 6.08 -17.43
CA LEU A 224 11.37 5.09 -16.52
C LEU A 224 12.69 4.54 -17.08
N GLY A 225 13.67 4.31 -16.20
CA GLY A 225 15.00 3.75 -16.54
C GLY A 225 15.72 4.52 -17.64
N GLU A 226 16.17 5.75 -17.36
CA GLU A 226 16.96 6.56 -18.31
C GLU A 226 16.40 6.61 -19.75
N ARG A 227 15.09 6.90 -19.86
CA ARG A 227 14.32 7.03 -21.11
C ARG A 227 14.09 5.72 -21.89
N GLN A 228 14.40 4.55 -21.33
CA GLN A 228 14.12 3.24 -21.96
C GLN A 228 12.62 2.98 -22.16
N ALA A 229 11.77 3.48 -21.26
CA ALA A 229 10.33 3.54 -21.46
C ALA A 229 9.87 4.99 -21.26
N SER A 230 9.24 5.61 -22.26
CA SER A 230 8.78 7.00 -22.17
C SER A 230 7.44 7.26 -22.85
N LEU A 231 6.67 8.19 -22.29
CA LEU A 231 5.37 8.64 -22.78
C LEU A 231 5.25 10.16 -22.60
N ARG A 232 4.93 10.87 -23.69
CA ARG A 232 4.49 12.27 -23.60
C ARG A 232 3.05 12.33 -23.10
N VAL A 233 2.80 13.15 -22.10
CA VAL A 233 1.47 13.38 -21.53
C VAL A 233 1.18 14.87 -21.44
N SER A 234 -0.09 15.23 -21.62
CA SER A 234 -0.60 16.58 -21.44
C SER A 234 -1.89 16.56 -20.62
N GLY A 235 -2.20 17.70 -20.01
CA GLY A 235 -3.42 17.88 -19.25
C GLY A 235 -3.56 19.29 -18.70
N VAL A 236 -4.47 19.42 -17.73
CA VAL A 236 -4.73 20.67 -17.01
C VAL A 236 -4.51 20.43 -15.52
N VAL A 237 -3.72 21.31 -14.90
CA VAL A 237 -3.53 21.36 -13.46
C VAL A 237 -4.77 21.99 -12.82
N VAL A 238 -5.39 21.24 -11.91
CA VAL A 238 -6.53 21.69 -11.12
C VAL A 238 -6.04 21.95 -9.70
N GLU A 239 -6.04 23.22 -9.30
CA GLU A 239 -5.76 23.62 -7.92
C GLU A 239 -6.84 23.08 -6.99
N LEU A 240 -6.42 22.41 -5.93
CA LEU A 240 -7.25 21.92 -4.85
C LEU A 240 -7.15 22.89 -3.66
N ARG A 241 -8.29 23.23 -3.08
CA ARG A 241 -8.37 23.94 -1.79
C ARG A 241 -9.03 23.00 -0.79
N GLU A 242 -8.43 22.93 0.39
CA GLU A 242 -9.02 22.23 1.54
C GLU A 242 -10.23 23.03 2.02
N VAL A 243 -11.33 22.34 2.29
CA VAL A 243 -12.60 22.92 2.73
C VAL A 243 -13.24 22.07 3.83
N ALA A 244 -13.87 22.74 4.79
CA ALA A 244 -14.69 22.11 5.81
C ALA A 244 -16.05 21.70 5.24
N VAL A 245 -16.39 20.41 5.28
CA VAL A 245 -17.66 19.85 4.78
C VAL A 245 -18.41 19.18 5.92
N LEU A 246 -19.72 19.43 6.00
CA LEU A 246 -20.57 18.83 7.03
C LEU A 246 -20.85 17.34 6.79
N THR A 247 -20.60 16.51 7.80
CA THR A 247 -20.93 15.07 7.80
C THR A 247 -22.37 14.79 8.24
N ARG A 248 -23.04 15.78 8.87
CA ARG A 248 -24.46 15.72 9.25
C ARG A 248 -25.15 17.07 9.11
N THR A 249 -26.47 17.07 9.11
CA THR A 249 -27.28 18.29 9.21
C THR A 249 -27.12 18.92 10.59
N LEU A 250 -26.94 20.24 10.63
CA LEU A 250 -26.92 21.08 11.84
C LEU A 250 -28.10 22.05 11.80
N ASN A 251 -28.76 22.24 12.95
CA ASN A 251 -29.80 23.25 13.08
C ASN A 251 -29.23 24.61 13.51
N ARG A 252 -29.96 25.68 13.24
CA ARG A 252 -29.64 27.01 13.78
C ARG A 252 -29.51 26.97 15.31
N GLY A 253 -28.44 27.52 15.84
CA GLY A 253 -28.12 27.53 17.28
C GLY A 253 -27.39 26.28 17.76
N GLU A 254 -27.12 25.30 16.89
CA GLU A 254 -26.39 24.08 17.25
C GLU A 254 -24.87 24.28 17.15
N PRO A 255 -24.07 23.83 18.14
CA PRO A 255 -22.61 23.90 18.09
C PRO A 255 -22.02 22.80 17.20
N VAL A 256 -21.02 23.18 16.41
CA VAL A 256 -20.24 22.32 15.53
C VAL A 256 -19.27 21.46 16.35
N LYS A 257 -19.36 20.13 16.26
CA LYS A 257 -18.45 19.19 16.94
C LYS A 257 -17.42 18.63 15.96
N GLU A 258 -16.34 18.06 16.50
CA GLU A 258 -15.25 17.47 15.71
C GLU A 258 -15.72 16.37 14.73
N GLY A 259 -16.68 15.52 15.14
CA GLY A 259 -17.26 14.50 14.26
C GLY A 259 -18.25 15.03 13.21
N ASP A 260 -18.65 16.30 13.29
CA ASP A 260 -19.67 16.92 12.43
C ASP A 260 -19.07 17.51 11.14
N VAL A 261 -17.74 17.61 11.08
CA VAL A 261 -17.00 18.27 9.98
C VAL A 261 -15.84 17.39 9.52
N VAL A 262 -15.68 17.26 8.22
CA VAL A 262 -14.50 16.64 7.60
C VAL A 262 -13.78 17.65 6.71
N ALA A 263 -12.45 17.61 6.70
CA ALA A 263 -11.65 18.36 5.75
C ALA A 263 -11.62 17.59 4.41
N GLU A 264 -12.21 18.17 3.36
CA GLU A 264 -12.21 17.60 2.02
C GLU A 264 -11.42 18.50 1.06
N ARG A 265 -10.78 17.93 0.05
CA ARG A 265 -10.08 18.72 -1.00
C ARG A 265 -10.94 18.79 -2.24
N ARG A 266 -11.41 19.99 -2.56
CA ARG A 266 -12.24 20.25 -3.75
C ARG A 266 -11.51 21.18 -4.73
N PRO A 267 -11.84 21.12 -6.04
CA PRO A 267 -11.29 22.05 -7.02
C PRO A 267 -11.61 23.50 -6.65
N ARG A 268 -10.59 24.37 -6.66
CA ARG A 268 -10.72 25.80 -6.32
C ARG A 268 -11.84 26.51 -7.10
N GLU A 269 -12.05 26.12 -8.34
CA GLU A 269 -13.08 26.66 -9.25
C GLU A 269 -14.52 26.36 -8.79
N THR A 270 -14.72 25.30 -8.00
CA THR A 270 -16.03 24.89 -7.47
C THR A 270 -16.34 25.45 -6.08
N ILE A 271 -15.38 26.14 -5.46
CA ILE A 271 -15.44 26.58 -4.07
C ILE A 271 -15.71 28.09 -4.02
N ALA A 272 -16.69 28.50 -3.21
CA ALA A 272 -16.95 29.91 -2.94
C ALA A 272 -15.77 30.57 -2.19
N SER A 273 -15.50 31.86 -2.44
CA SER A 273 -14.32 32.55 -1.89
C SER A 273 -14.26 32.51 -0.35
N ASP A 274 -15.43 32.60 0.27
CA ASP A 274 -15.74 32.61 1.71
C ASP A 274 -15.80 31.22 2.38
N ALA A 275 -15.50 30.14 1.66
CA ALA A 275 -15.46 28.79 2.21
C ALA A 275 -14.37 28.64 3.30
N GLN A 276 -14.73 28.01 4.42
CA GLN A 276 -13.84 27.72 5.54
C GLN A 276 -12.80 26.68 5.14
N GLY A 277 -11.52 27.03 5.24
CA GLY A 277 -10.41 26.22 4.75
C GLY A 277 -9.88 25.17 5.72
N SER A 278 -10.35 25.17 6.97
CA SER A 278 -9.86 24.29 8.03
C SER A 278 -11.03 23.81 8.88
N ALA A 279 -11.18 22.50 9.03
CA ALA A 279 -12.23 21.92 9.87
C ALA A 279 -12.05 22.32 11.35
N THR A 280 -10.80 22.32 11.85
CA THR A 280 -10.49 22.58 13.26
C THR A 280 -10.79 24.02 13.69
N ALA A 281 -10.72 24.98 12.78
CA ALA A 281 -11.08 26.37 13.05
C ALA A 281 -12.57 26.60 13.32
N VAL A 282 -13.44 25.68 12.85
CA VAL A 282 -14.91 25.79 12.97
C VAL A 282 -15.47 24.99 14.15
N ILE A 283 -14.67 24.10 14.76
CA ILE A 283 -15.09 23.32 15.93
C ILE A 283 -15.38 24.26 17.11
N GLY A 284 -16.56 24.10 17.71
CA GLY A 284 -17.04 24.93 18.82
C GLY A 284 -17.75 26.22 18.39
N GLU A 285 -17.74 26.58 17.10
CA GLU A 285 -18.65 27.61 16.59
C GLU A 285 -20.09 27.11 16.52
N VAL A 286 -21.05 28.05 16.42
CA VAL A 286 -22.49 27.80 16.42
C VAL A 286 -23.09 28.16 15.07
N ALA A 287 -23.88 27.24 14.50
CA ALA A 287 -24.53 27.42 13.21
C ALA A 287 -25.56 28.57 13.25
N GLN A 288 -25.43 29.53 12.34
CA GLN A 288 -26.31 30.70 12.24
C GLN A 288 -27.63 30.39 11.51
N ASN A 289 -27.60 29.38 10.64
CA ASN A 289 -28.73 28.89 9.85
C ASN A 289 -28.80 27.35 9.95
N THR A 290 -29.86 26.74 9.42
CA THR A 290 -29.90 25.28 9.23
C THR A 290 -29.04 24.90 8.04
N LEU A 291 -28.08 24.00 8.26
CA LEU A 291 -27.08 23.57 7.27
C LEU A 291 -27.22 22.07 7.04
N THR A 292 -27.27 21.63 5.79
CA THR A 292 -27.47 20.21 5.46
C THR A 292 -26.15 19.45 5.33
N VAL A 293 -26.19 18.13 5.56
CA VAL A 293 -25.08 17.22 5.23
C VAL A 293 -24.54 17.43 3.81
N GLY A 294 -23.22 17.34 3.64
CA GLY A 294 -22.52 17.56 2.36
C GLY A 294 -22.30 19.03 1.98
N THR A 295 -22.81 19.98 2.78
CA THR A 295 -22.59 21.42 2.55
C THR A 295 -21.16 21.81 2.90
N VAL A 296 -20.51 22.59 2.03
CA VAL A 296 -19.24 23.28 2.33
C VAL A 296 -19.53 24.47 3.23
N LEU A 297 -18.91 24.49 4.41
CA LEU A 297 -19.09 25.56 5.40
C LEU A 297 -18.45 26.87 4.93
N ARG A 298 -19.15 27.99 5.12
CA ARG A 298 -18.66 29.35 4.82
C ARG A 298 -18.46 30.16 6.09
N MET A 299 -17.68 31.22 6.01
CA MET A 299 -17.47 32.17 7.12
C MET A 299 -18.76 32.84 7.63
N THR A 300 -19.86 32.80 6.87
CA THR A 300 -21.17 33.35 7.27
C THR A 300 -22.09 32.33 7.95
N ASP A 301 -21.77 31.04 7.85
CA ASP A 301 -22.68 29.95 8.26
C ASP A 301 -22.54 29.62 9.74
N THR A 302 -21.38 29.92 10.32
CA THR A 302 -21.01 29.70 11.71
C THR A 302 -20.50 30.99 12.35
N ALA A 303 -20.62 31.09 13.67
CA ALA A 303 -20.00 32.17 14.45
C ALA A 303 -19.62 31.68 15.85
N PRO A 304 -18.68 32.35 16.54
CA PRO A 304 -18.34 32.01 17.92
C PRO A 304 -19.57 31.99 18.85
N PRO A 305 -19.63 31.05 19.82
CA PRO A 305 -20.79 30.90 20.69
C PRO A 305 -21.05 32.15 21.52
N GLU A 306 -22.33 32.48 21.67
CA GLU A 306 -22.78 33.41 22.71
C GLU A 306 -22.61 32.73 24.07
N LEU A 307 -21.87 33.37 24.98
CA LEU A 307 -21.62 32.86 26.34
C LEU A 307 -22.59 33.46 27.37
N VAL A 308 -23.34 34.48 26.95
CA VAL A 308 -24.44 35.10 27.67
C VAL A 308 -25.57 35.32 26.67
N ALA A 309 -26.74 34.77 26.95
CA ALA A 309 -27.96 35.00 26.17
C ALA A 309 -28.77 36.19 26.70
N ARG A 310 -29.58 36.77 25.83
CA ARG A 310 -30.55 37.80 26.21
C ARG A 310 -31.60 37.23 27.17
N GLY A 311 -31.78 37.87 28.31
CA GLY A 311 -32.64 37.40 29.40
C GLY A 311 -32.00 36.37 30.33
N GLU A 312 -30.70 36.07 30.18
CA GLU A 312 -30.01 35.11 31.05
C GLU A 312 -29.65 35.71 32.42
N ASN A 313 -29.76 34.89 33.48
CA ASN A 313 -29.26 35.24 34.80
C ASN A 313 -27.74 35.10 34.90
N VAL A 314 -27.03 36.23 34.80
CA VAL A 314 -25.57 36.28 34.83
C VAL A 314 -25.02 36.65 36.22
N THR A 315 -23.80 36.21 36.51
CA THR A 315 -23.01 36.69 37.65
C THR A 315 -22.15 37.87 37.19
N ILE A 316 -22.43 39.04 37.76
CA ILE A 316 -21.62 40.24 37.60
C ILE A 316 -20.48 40.18 38.61
N VAL A 317 -19.24 40.26 38.13
CA VAL A 317 -18.01 40.27 38.91
C VAL A 317 -17.38 41.65 38.81
N TYR A 318 -17.09 42.26 39.95
CA TYR A 318 -16.29 43.49 40.05
C TYR A 318 -15.00 43.14 40.78
N GLU A 319 -13.86 43.27 40.10
CA GLU A 319 -12.55 42.93 40.65
C GLU A 319 -11.56 44.10 40.54
N THR A 320 -10.89 44.36 41.65
CA THR A 320 -9.79 45.31 41.80
C THR A 320 -8.75 44.68 42.73
N PRO A 321 -7.49 45.17 42.78
CA PRO A 321 -6.42 44.52 43.57
C PRO A 321 -6.75 44.24 45.04
N ASN A 322 -7.67 45.01 45.65
CA ASN A 322 -8.03 44.91 47.07
C ASN A 322 -9.48 44.47 47.33
N VAL A 323 -10.33 44.34 46.30
CA VAL A 323 -11.77 44.04 46.44
C VAL A 323 -12.25 43.19 45.28
N SER A 324 -12.88 42.05 45.59
CA SER A 324 -13.73 41.27 44.68
C SER A 324 -15.17 41.26 45.20
N LEU A 325 -16.12 41.59 44.33
CA LEU A 325 -17.55 41.61 44.62
C LEU A 325 -18.31 40.86 43.52
N SER A 326 -19.16 39.90 43.90
CA SER A 326 -20.03 39.18 42.98
C SER A 326 -21.50 39.47 43.28
N MET A 327 -22.31 39.67 42.24
CA MET A 327 -23.76 39.87 42.37
C MET A 327 -24.52 39.27 41.19
N ARG A 328 -25.81 38.96 41.37
CA ARG A 328 -26.67 38.43 40.31
C ARG A 328 -27.28 39.56 39.47
N GLY A 329 -27.20 39.42 38.16
CA GLY A 329 -27.82 40.27 37.16
C GLY A 329 -28.73 39.48 36.22
N LEU A 330 -29.40 40.23 35.34
CA LEU A 330 -30.17 39.73 34.20
C LEU A 330 -29.65 40.42 32.94
N SER A 331 -29.16 39.69 31.95
CA SER A 331 -28.63 40.30 30.72
C SER A 331 -29.77 40.81 29.83
N ASN A 332 -29.66 42.04 29.32
CA ASN A 332 -30.57 42.59 28.33
C ASN A 332 -30.15 42.27 26.88
N ASP A 333 -28.86 41.97 26.67
CA ASP A 333 -28.25 41.69 25.38
C ASP A 333 -27.63 40.29 25.37
N SER A 334 -27.40 39.73 24.17
CA SER A 334 -26.54 38.54 24.02
C SER A 334 -25.09 38.96 23.77
N GLY A 335 -24.14 38.10 24.19
CA GLY A 335 -22.72 38.42 24.14
C GLY A 335 -21.83 37.19 24.02
N ARG A 336 -20.88 37.25 23.10
CA ARG A 336 -19.71 36.35 23.01
C ARG A 336 -18.62 36.79 23.99
N MET A 337 -17.58 35.97 24.18
CA MET A 337 -16.40 36.33 24.97
C MET A 337 -15.87 37.73 24.59
N GLY A 338 -15.63 38.60 25.58
CA GLY A 338 -15.13 39.95 25.37
C GLY A 338 -16.15 40.98 24.85
N ALA A 339 -17.39 40.60 24.57
CA ALA A 339 -18.44 41.55 24.19
C ALA A 339 -18.92 42.38 25.39
N VAL A 340 -19.25 43.64 25.17
CA VAL A 340 -19.92 44.49 26.16
C VAL A 340 -21.43 44.30 26.05
N VAL A 341 -22.08 43.94 27.16
CA VAL A 341 -23.52 43.70 27.27
C VAL A 341 -24.12 44.57 28.38
N ASN A 342 -25.38 45.00 28.21
CA ASN A 342 -26.12 45.68 29.27
C ASN A 342 -26.76 44.65 30.21
N VAL A 343 -26.56 44.80 31.51
CA VAL A 343 -27.05 43.87 32.54
C VAL A 343 -27.81 44.63 33.63
N VAL A 344 -29.03 44.18 33.94
CA VAL A 344 -29.86 44.73 35.01
C VAL A 344 -29.50 44.05 36.33
N ASN A 345 -29.12 44.82 37.34
CA ASN A 345 -28.98 44.31 38.71
C ASN A 345 -30.38 43.94 39.26
N VAL A 346 -30.58 42.68 39.67
CA VAL A 346 -31.90 42.17 40.05
C VAL A 346 -32.47 42.88 41.29
N ALA A 347 -31.60 43.29 42.22
CA ALA A 347 -31.96 43.93 43.48
C ALA A 347 -32.15 45.45 43.37
N SER A 348 -31.26 46.16 42.66
CA SER A 348 -31.32 47.63 42.54
C SER A 348 -32.02 48.15 41.28
N LYS A 349 -32.36 47.25 40.34
CA LYS A 349 -32.95 47.55 39.01
C LYS A 349 -32.11 48.48 38.12
N LYS A 350 -30.88 48.84 38.51
CA LYS A 350 -29.96 49.64 37.71
C LYS A 350 -29.37 48.81 36.57
N ILE A 351 -29.19 49.45 35.41
CA ILE A 351 -28.48 48.89 34.25
C ILE A 351 -26.98 49.18 34.40
N LEU A 352 -26.15 48.18 34.13
CA LEU A 352 -24.70 48.23 34.16
C LEU A 352 -24.16 47.72 32.81
N GLN A 353 -23.16 48.38 32.24
CA GLN A 353 -22.41 47.84 31.10
C GLN A 353 -21.30 46.93 31.62
N ALA A 354 -21.28 45.68 31.17
CA ALA A 354 -20.35 44.66 31.63
C ALA A 354 -19.76 43.88 30.43
N THR A 355 -18.50 43.48 30.54
CA THR A 355 -17.80 42.69 29.51
C THR A 355 -17.92 41.21 29.81
N VAL A 356 -18.36 40.39 28.84
CA VAL A 356 -18.47 38.94 29.03
C VAL A 356 -17.09 38.30 29.23
N ILE A 357 -16.92 37.60 30.36
CA ILE A 357 -15.66 36.91 30.75
C ILE A 357 -15.80 35.38 30.79
N GLY A 358 -17.00 34.84 30.54
CA GLY A 358 -17.25 33.41 30.44
C GLY A 358 -18.74 33.07 30.43
N PRO A 359 -19.09 31.77 30.38
CA PRO A 359 -20.48 31.32 30.44
C PRO A 359 -21.20 31.89 31.67
N GLY A 360 -22.30 32.61 31.44
CA GLY A 360 -23.09 33.24 32.50
C GLY A 360 -22.32 34.24 33.38
N ARG A 361 -21.16 34.75 32.95
CA ARG A 361 -20.27 35.61 33.76
C ARG A 361 -19.82 36.85 33.00
N VAL A 362 -19.99 38.00 33.65
CA VAL A 362 -19.62 39.32 33.11
C VAL A 362 -18.78 40.09 34.14
N SER A 363 -17.79 40.84 33.66
CA SER A 363 -16.95 41.72 34.48
C SER A 363 -17.35 43.18 34.30
N VAL A 364 -17.39 43.93 35.40
CA VAL A 364 -17.52 45.38 35.41
C VAL A 364 -16.21 45.98 35.90
N SER A 365 -15.57 46.80 35.07
CA SER A 365 -14.45 47.66 35.46
C SER A 365 -14.94 49.08 35.73
N PRO A 366 -14.25 49.88 36.57
CA PRO A 366 -14.55 51.30 36.69
C PRO A 366 -14.34 51.98 35.32
N SER A 367 -15.38 52.68 34.84
CA SER A 367 -15.26 53.50 33.63
C SER A 367 -14.19 54.59 33.83
N PRO A 368 -13.33 54.87 32.84
CA PRO A 368 -12.27 55.88 32.97
C PRO A 368 -12.80 57.29 33.28
N ALA A 369 -14.08 57.57 33.00
CA ALA A 369 -14.74 58.81 33.40
C ALA A 369 -14.81 58.98 34.94
N ALA A 370 -14.94 57.90 35.70
CA ALA A 370 -14.97 57.95 37.17
C ALA A 370 -13.58 58.25 37.76
N GLN A 371 -12.51 57.77 37.12
CA GLN A 371 -11.13 58.08 37.52
C GLN A 371 -10.74 59.53 37.17
N GLN A 372 -11.25 60.09 36.07
CA GLN A 372 -11.06 61.51 35.75
C GLN A 372 -11.77 62.43 36.75
N ALA A 373 -12.97 62.07 37.21
CA ALA A 373 -13.69 62.83 38.23
C ALA A 373 -12.99 62.82 39.61
N ALA A 374 -12.31 61.73 39.97
CA ALA A 374 -11.58 61.61 41.23
C ALA A 374 -10.22 62.35 41.25
N GLY A 375 -9.68 62.72 40.09
CA GLY A 375 -8.40 63.45 39.98
C GLY A 375 -8.49 64.98 40.04
N ALA A 376 -9.70 65.54 39.93
CA ALA A 376 -9.92 66.98 39.81
C ALA A 376 -10.23 67.67 41.14
N ALA A 377 -9.25 67.73 42.04
CA ALA A 377 -9.31 68.65 43.19
C ALA A 377 -9.09 70.10 42.70
N PRO A 378 -9.96 71.08 43.06
CA PRO A 378 -9.86 72.44 42.54
C PRO A 378 -8.72 73.20 43.22
N VAL A 379 -7.64 73.46 42.48
CA VAL A 379 -6.59 74.38 42.91
C VAL A 379 -7.10 75.81 42.75
N GLN A 380 -7.58 76.41 43.85
CA GLN A 380 -7.79 77.86 43.90
C GLN A 380 -6.43 78.56 43.99
N ALA A 381 -6.01 79.21 42.91
CA ALA A 381 -4.83 80.08 42.88
C ALA A 381 -5.24 81.50 42.47
N THR A 382 -5.29 82.34 43.49
CA THR A 382 -5.54 83.78 43.55
C THR A 382 -5.11 84.59 42.31
N ALA A 383 -6.02 85.41 41.78
CA ALA A 383 -5.66 86.48 40.87
C ALA A 383 -4.87 87.58 41.61
N SER A 384 -3.79 88.07 41.01
CA SER A 384 -3.07 89.27 41.45
C SER A 384 -2.87 90.23 40.27
N LEU A 385 -3.45 91.42 40.39
CA LEU A 385 -3.21 92.54 39.47
C LEU A 385 -1.77 93.06 39.64
N ARG A 386 -1.11 93.36 38.53
CA ARG A 386 -0.35 94.60 38.36
C ARG A 386 -0.16 94.97 36.90
#